data_AF-A0A2W5N1K7-F1
#
_entry.id   AF-A0A2W5N1K7-F1
#
_cell.length_a   1.000
_cell.length_b   1.000
_cell.length_c   1.000
_cell.angle_alpha   90.00
_cell.angle_beta   90.00
_cell.angle_gamma   90.00
#
_symmetry.space_group_name_H-M   'P 1'
#
loop_
_entity.id
_entity.type
_entity.pdbx_description
1 polymer ?
#
loop_
_entity_poly.entity_id
_entity_poly.type
_entity_poly.pdbx_seq_one_letter_code
_entity_poly.pdbx_strand_id
1 'polypeptide(L)' 'MINENETRSRPALALPRLRAAARRVAELLADSSQSMRCAREAERLQRMSDVELYRLGVRRQDIVRHAFAGHVGH' A
#
# COMPACT_ATOMS: atom_id res chain seq x y z
N MET A 1 18.57 40.55 -39.66
CA MET A 1 19.42 39.58 -38.95
C MET A 1 18.55 38.85 -37.95
N ILE A 2 18.29 37.58 -38.22
CA ILE A 2 17.56 36.68 -37.33
C ILE A 2 18.62 36.10 -36.37
N ASN A 3 18.38 36.12 -35.06
CA ASN A 3 19.01 35.15 -34.17
C ASN A 3 18.06 34.78 -33.03
N GLU A 4 17.02 34.07 -33.46
CA GLU A 4 16.50 32.83 -32.88
C GLU A 4 16.96 32.52 -31.45
N ASN A 5 16.10 33.04 -30.58
CA ASN A 5 15.75 32.58 -29.26
C ASN A 5 15.53 31.04 -29.18
N GLU A 6 16.56 30.20 -29.28
CA GLU A 6 16.36 28.75 -29.19
C GLU A 6 17.61 27.98 -28.73
N THR A 7 17.70 27.69 -27.43
CA THR A 7 18.28 26.44 -26.86
C THR A 7 18.20 26.42 -25.32
N ARG A 8 17.12 26.95 -24.73
CA ARG A 8 16.75 26.62 -23.34
C ARG A 8 16.05 25.26 -23.33
N SER A 9 16.78 24.20 -23.67
CA SER A 9 16.26 22.83 -23.73
C SER A 9 16.02 22.26 -22.33
N ARG A 10 14.83 22.57 -21.81
CA ARG A 10 13.91 21.73 -21.01
C ARG A 10 14.48 20.85 -19.87
N PRO A 11 14.35 21.28 -18.60
CA PRO A 11 14.15 20.36 -17.47
C PRO A 11 12.67 20.22 -17.07
N ALA A 12 11.72 20.79 -17.83
CA ALA A 12 10.31 20.82 -17.44
C ALA A 12 9.56 19.48 -17.61
N LEU A 13 10.08 18.55 -18.40
CA LEU A 13 9.44 17.25 -18.70
C LEU A 13 9.87 16.10 -17.77
N ALA A 14 10.98 16.24 -17.03
CA ALA A 14 11.51 15.19 -16.16
C ALA A 14 10.83 15.16 -14.79
N LEU A 15 10.55 16.34 -14.21
CA LEU A 15 9.89 16.51 -12.91
C LEU A 15 8.50 15.82 -12.80
N PRO A 16 7.57 15.96 -13.77
CA PRO A 16 6.26 15.30 -13.66
C PRO A 16 6.35 13.77 -13.80
N ARG A 17 7.29 13.26 -14.61
CA ARG A 17 7.51 11.80 -14.75
C ARG A 17 8.12 11.19 -13.49
N LEU A 18 9.07 11.88 -12.86
CA LEU A 18 9.64 11.47 -11.57
C LEU A 18 8.58 11.47 -10.45
N ARG A 19 7.71 12.48 -10.41
CA ARG A 19 6.58 12.50 -9.46
C ARG A 19 5.61 11.35 -9.68
N ALA A 20 5.28 11.02 -10.92
CA ALA A 20 4.40 9.90 -11.23
C ALA A 20 5.04 8.55 -10.85
N ALA A 21 6.33 8.36 -11.13
CA ALA A 21 7.06 7.16 -10.74
C ALA A 21 7.16 7.03 -9.20
N ALA A 22 7.47 8.12 -8.49
CA ALA A 22 7.54 8.14 -7.04
C ALA A 22 6.18 7.83 -6.39
N ARG A 23 5.07 8.33 -6.95
CA ARG A 23 3.72 7.98 -6.50
C ARG A 23 3.44 6.48 -6.66
N ARG A 24 3.74 5.90 -7.83
CA ARG A 24 3.57 4.45 -8.03
C ARG A 24 4.40 3.61 -7.08
N VAL A 25 5.65 4.01 -6.81
CA VAL A 25 6.50 3.31 -5.84
C VAL A 25 5.93 3.45 -4.43
N ALA A 26 5.46 4.64 -4.05
CA ALA A 26 4.84 4.87 -2.75
C ALA A 26 3.53 4.06 -2.57
N GLU A 27 2.71 3.97 -3.62
CA GLU A 27 1.50 3.13 -3.65
C GLU A 27 1.86 1.64 -3.49
N LEU A 28 2.84 1.14 -4.24
CA LEU A 28 3.33 -0.25 -4.10
C LEU A 28 3.91 -0.53 -2.71
N LEU A 29 4.65 0.42 -2.13
CA LEU A 29 5.19 0.30 -0.78
C LEU A 29 4.09 0.35 0.28
N ALA A 30 3.06 1.18 0.09
CA ALA A 30 1.91 1.24 0.97
C ALA A 30 1.11 -0.08 0.92
N ASP A 31 0.84 -0.60 -0.27
CA ASP A 31 0.11 -1.85 -0.49
C ASP A 31 0.85 -3.05 0.11
N SER A 32 2.17 -3.14 -0.12
CA SER A 32 3.00 -4.21 0.46
C SER A 32 3.12 -4.10 1.99
N SER A 33 3.25 -2.88 2.53
CA SER A 33 3.27 -2.65 3.98
C SER A 33 1.94 -3.03 4.61
N GLN A 34 0.82 -2.69 3.97
CA GLN A 34 -0.51 -3.07 4.44
C GLN A 34 -0.71 -4.58 4.38
N SER A 35 -0.32 -5.21 3.27
CA SER A 35 -0.37 -6.68 3.11
C SER A 35 0.44 -7.41 4.18
N MET A 36 1.65 -6.92 4.49
CA MET A 36 2.48 -7.46 5.56
C MET A 36 1.84 -7.30 6.95
N ARG A 37 1.19 -6.15 7.22
CA ARG A 37 0.47 -5.93 8.48
C ARG A 37 -0.70 -6.89 8.61
N CYS A 38 -1.50 -7.06 7.56
CA CYS A 38 -2.60 -8.02 7.53
C CYS A 38 -2.11 -9.45 7.73
N ALA A 39 -1.01 -9.85 7.09
CA ALA A 39 -0.42 -11.18 7.25
C ALA A 39 0.05 -11.44 8.69
N ARG A 40 0.75 -10.48 9.31
CA ARG A 40 1.19 -10.58 10.71
C ARG A 40 0.00 -10.67 11.67
N GLU A 41 -1.06 -9.91 11.42
CA GLU A 41 -2.27 -9.94 12.23
C GLU A 41 -3.01 -11.28 12.11
N ALA A 42 -3.14 -11.80 10.88
CA ALA A 42 -3.71 -13.12 10.65
C ALA A 42 -2.90 -14.22 11.35
N GLU A 43 -1.57 -14.15 11.30
CA GLU A 43 -0.68 -15.09 11.99
C GLU A 43 -0.77 -14.97 13.53
N ARG A 44 -0.93 -13.75 14.05
CA ARG A 44 -1.16 -13.49 15.47
C ARG A 44 -2.46 -14.13 15.93
N LEU A 45 -3.55 -13.92 15.19
CA LEU A 45 -4.87 -14.48 15.49
C LEU A 45 -4.89 -16.01 15.33
N GLN A 46 -4.20 -16.57 14.33
CA GLN A 46 -4.07 -18.02 14.14
C GLN A 46 -3.41 -18.71 15.34
N ARG A 47 -2.43 -18.05 15.97
CA ARG A 47 -1.71 -18.58 17.14
C ARG A 47 -2.52 -18.51 18.44
N MET A 48 -3.64 -17.77 18.48
CA MET A 48 -4.49 -17.67 19.67
C MET A 48 -5.39 -18.89 19.85
N SER A 49 -5.70 -19.23 21.09
CA SER A 49 -6.70 -20.25 21.43
C SER A 49 -8.13 -19.80 21.09
N ASP A 50 -9.08 -20.74 21.00
CA ASP A 50 -10.48 -20.42 20.71
C ASP A 50 -11.11 -19.50 21.76
N VAL A 51 -10.70 -19.65 23.02
CA VAL A 51 -11.16 -18.80 24.12
C VAL A 51 -10.67 -17.36 23.94
N GLU A 52 -9.43 -17.16 23.50
CA GLU A 52 -8.87 -15.83 23.25
C GLU A 52 -9.51 -15.17 22.03
N LEU A 53 -9.72 -15.93 20.95
CA LEU A 53 -10.45 -15.44 19.78
C LEU A 53 -11.90 -15.06 20.12
N TYR A 54 -12.58 -15.87 20.93
CA TYR A 54 -13.93 -15.58 21.40
C TYR A 54 -14.00 -14.28 22.21
N ARG A 55 -13.01 -14.02 23.08
CA ARG A 55 -12.90 -12.75 23.82
C ARG A 55 -12.70 -11.55 22.90
N LEU A 56 -12.05 -11.72 21.76
CA LEU A 56 -11.89 -10.70 20.73
C LEU A 56 -13.11 -10.57 19.80
N GLY A 57 -14.12 -11.42 19.95
CA GLY A 57 -15.29 -11.47 19.07
C GLY A 57 -14.97 -11.95 17.65
N VAL A 58 -13.82 -12.61 17.46
CA VAL A 58 -13.39 -13.14 16.16
C VAL A 58 -13.60 -14.64 16.14
N ARG A 59 -14.24 -15.17 15.11
CA ARG A 59 -14.30 -16.62 14.88
C ARG A 59 -13.09 -17.06 14.07
N ARG A 60 -12.63 -18.30 14.27
CA ARG A 60 -11.44 -18.82 13.57
C ARG A 60 -11.58 -18.78 12.05
N GLN A 61 -12.77 -19.11 11.53
CA GLN A 61 -13.07 -19.01 10.09
C GLN A 61 -13.06 -17.58 9.55
N ASP A 62 -13.21 -16.57 10.41
CA ASP A 62 -13.31 -15.16 10.01
C ASP A 62 -11.97 -14.42 10.15
N ILE A 63 -10.90 -15.07 10.64
CA ILE A 63 -9.58 -14.44 10.87
C ILE A 63 -9.07 -13.72 9.63
N VAL A 64 -9.09 -14.38 8.48
CA VAL A 64 -8.59 -13.78 7.22
C VAL A 64 -9.45 -12.58 6.84
N ARG A 65 -10.77 -12.70 6.93
CA ARG A 65 -11.68 -11.60 6.61
C ARG A 65 -11.53 -10.42 7.56
N HIS A 66 -11.26 -10.68 8.84
CA HIS A 66 -11.00 -9.68 9.86
C HIS A 66 -9.65 -8.98 9.65
N ALA A 67 -8.57 -9.75 9.48
CA ALA A 67 -7.22 -9.22 9.29
C ALA A 67 -7.09 -8.41 7.99
N PHE A 68 -7.87 -8.73 6.95
CA PHE A 68 -7.89 -8.05 5.67
C PHE A 68 -9.11 -7.12 5.46
N ALA A 69 -9.87 -6.80 6.51
CA ALA A 69 -11.10 -6.00 6.38
C ALA A 69 -10.86 -4.62 5.72
N GLY A 70 -9.68 -4.02 5.92
CA GLY A 70 -9.27 -2.76 5.26
C GLY A 70 -8.76 -2.91 3.81
N HIS A 71 -8.78 -4.13 3.25
CA HIS A 71 -8.27 -4.44 1.91
C HIS A 71 -9.39 -4.86 0.93
N VAL A 72 -10.56 -5.30 1.42
CA VAL A 72 -11.70 -5.78 0.61
C VAL A 72 -12.73 -4.67 0.30
N GLY A 73 -12.40 -3.40 0.60
CA GLY A 73 -13.31 -2.26 0.49
C GLY A 73 -12.92 -1.19 -0.53
N HIS A 74 -11.99 -1.48 -1.44
CA HIS A 74 -11.50 -0.54 -2.47
C HIS A 74 -11.64 -1.09 -3.88
#